data_AF-A0A0S4XQH8-F1
#
_entry.id   AF-A0A0S4XQH8-F1
#
_cell.length_a   1.000
_cell.length_b   1.000
_cell.length_c   1.000
_cell.angle_alpha   90.00
_cell.angle_beta   90.00
_cell.angle_gamma   90.00
#
_symmetry.space_group_name_H-M   'P 1'
#
loop_
_entity.id
_entity.type
_entity.pdbx_description
1 polymer ?
#
loop_
_entity_poly.entity_id
_entity_poly.type
_entity_poly.pdbx_seq_one_letter_code
_entity_poly.pdbx_strand_id
1 'polypeptide(L)' 'MVPKVDACIEALNGGVSRAHIIDGRVEHSLLLEILTSSGVGTYIEL' A
#
# COMPACT_ATOMS: atom_id res chain seq x y z
N MET A 1 -13.58 -2.16 -0.17
CA MET A 1 -12.20 -2.49 -0.57
C MET A 1 -12.00 -2.48 -2.09
N VAL A 2 -12.94 -3.00 -2.87
CA VAL A 2 -12.89 -3.03 -4.35
C VAL A 2 -12.28 -1.78 -5.02
N PRO A 3 -12.80 -0.54 -4.82
CA PRO A 3 -12.25 0.62 -5.53
C PRO A 3 -10.81 0.99 -5.14
N LYS A 4 -10.34 0.58 -3.95
CA LYS A 4 -8.94 0.79 -3.55
C LYS A 4 -8.02 -0.15 -4.31
N VAL A 5 -8.46 -1.40 -4.49
CA VAL A 5 -7.70 -2.41 -5.23
C VAL A 5 -7.65 -2.06 -6.71
N ASP A 6 -8.77 -1.63 -7.30
CA ASP A 6 -8.81 -1.21 -8.70
C ASP A 6 -7.82 -0.05 -8.97
N ALA A 7 -7.79 0.95 -8.09
CA ALA A 7 -6.84 2.06 -8.19
C ALA A 7 -5.37 1.61 -8.03
N CYS A 8 -5.08 0.67 -7.13
CA CYS A 8 -3.75 0.09 -7.00
C CYS A 8 -3.33 -0.65 -8.29
N ILE A 9 -4.23 -1.43 -8.88
CA ILE A 9 -3.97 -2.15 -10.14
C ILE A 9 -3.72 -1.17 -11.29
N GLU A 10 -4.52 -0.11 -11.40
CA GLU A 10 -4.33 0.95 -12.40
C GLU A 10 -2.94 1.60 -12.27
N ALA A 11 -2.53 1.95 -11.04
CA ALA A 11 -1.22 2.55 -10.77
C ALA A 11 -0.06 1.61 -11.14
N LEU A 12 -0.17 0.32 -10.79
CA LEU A 12 0.85 -0.69 -11.11
C LEU A 12 0.96 -0.89 -12.63
N ASN A 13 -0.16 -0.97 -13.34
CA ASN A 13 -0.18 -1.02 -14.81
C ASN A 13 0.41 0.26 -15.45
N GLY A 14 0.31 1.39 -14.75
CA GLY A 14 0.93 2.66 -15.14
C GLY A 14 2.45 2.76 -14.87
N GLY A 15 3.07 1.72 -14.32
CA GLY A 15 4.52 1.66 -14.09
C GLY A 15 4.96 1.99 -12.66
N VAL A 16 4.02 2.11 -11.71
CA VAL A 16 4.37 2.15 -10.28
C VAL A 16 4.89 0.78 -9.85
N SER A 17 5.98 0.74 -9.10
CA SER A 17 6.63 -0.52 -8.69
C SER A 17 5.85 -1.30 -7.64
N ARG A 18 5.25 -0.62 -6.66
CA ARG A 18 4.45 -1.20 -5.57
C ARG A 18 3.35 -0.24 -5.12
N ALA A 19 2.19 -0.79 -4.79
CA ALA A 19 1.08 -0.04 -4.21
C ALA A 19 0.74 -0.60 -2.82
N HIS A 20 0.52 0.29 -1.84
CA HIS A 20 0.33 -0.08 -0.44
C HIS A 20 -1.04 0.40 0.07
N ILE A 21 -1.76 -0.49 0.76
CA ILE A 21 -3.00 -0.20 1.48
C ILE A 21 -2.74 -0.43 2.97
N ILE A 22 -2.68 0.66 3.74
CA ILE A 22 -2.34 0.64 5.18
C ILE A 22 -3.53 0.94 6.08
N ASP A 23 -3.50 0.46 7.33
CA ASP A 23 -4.48 0.84 8.36
C ASP A 23 -4.12 2.21 8.96
N GLY A 24 -4.83 3.25 8.52
CA GLY A 24 -4.63 4.62 8.98
C GLY A 24 -4.99 4.87 10.45
N ARG A 25 -5.58 3.91 11.17
CA ARG A 25 -5.87 4.02 12.61
C ARG A 25 -4.64 3.74 13.47
N VAL A 26 -3.62 3.08 12.92
CA VAL A 26 -2.35 2.84 13.59
C VAL A 26 -1.55 4.14 13.60
N GLU A 27 -1.11 4.55 14.79
CA GLU A 27 -0.28 5.74 14.95
C GLU A 27 1.02 5.59 14.16
N HIS A 28 1.40 6.64 13.44
CA HIS A 28 2.57 6.65 12.55
C HIS A 28 2.54 5.55 11.46
N SER A 29 1.36 5.05 11.08
CA SER A 29 1.18 3.99 10.06
C SER A 29 2.02 4.18 8.79
N LEU A 30 2.10 5.40 8.27
CA LEU A 30 2.93 5.70 7.09
C LEU A 30 4.43 5.45 7.33
N LEU A 31 4.95 5.89 8.48
CA LEU A 31 6.35 5.69 8.84
C LEU A 31 6.63 4.21 9.10
N LEU A 32 5.71 3.52 9.78
CA LEU A 32 5.84 2.09 10.03
C LEU A 32 5.87 1.28 8.73
N GLU A 33 5.03 1.62 7.75
CA GLU A 33 5.01 0.94 6.45
C GLU A 33 6.31 1.15 5.65
N ILE A 34 6.89 2.35 5.69
CA ILE A 34 8.06 2.69 4.86
C ILE A 34 9.37 2.33 5.55
N LEU A 35 9.46 2.47 6.87
CA LEU A 35 10.71 2.43 7.62
C LEU A 35 10.88 1.14 8.45
N THR A 36 9.96 0.18 8.34
CA THR A 36 10.09 -1.13 8.99
C THR A 36 9.93 -2.26 7.99
N SER A 37 10.57 -3.41 8.26
CA SER A 37 10.40 -4.61 7.44
C SER A 37 9.10 -5.36 7.73
N SER A 38 8.50 -5.14 8.90
CA SER A 38 7.22 -5.77 9.26
C SER A 38 6.03 -5.15 8.52
N GLY A 39 6.07 -3.85 8.24
CA GLY A 39 4.94 -3.11 7.70
C GLY A 39 3.72 -3.10 8.64
N VAL A 40 2.66 -2.39 8.23
CA VAL A 40 1.36 -2.34 8.94
C VAL A 40 0.17 -2.45 7.99
N GLY A 41 0.40 -2.83 6.73
CA GLY A 41 -0.62 -2.94 5.70
C GLY A 41 -0.46 -4.13 4.78
N THR A 42 -1.05 -4.00 3.60
CA THR A 42 -0.91 -4.94 2.48
C THR A 42 -0.30 -4.19 1.31
N TYR A 43 0.74 -4.74 0.70
CA TYR A 43 1.27 -4.24 -0.56
C TYR A 43 0.91 -5.18 -1.72
N ILE A 44 0.86 -4.61 -2.92
CA ILE A 44 0.56 -5.29 -4.18
C ILE A 44 1.69 -4.98 -5.16
N GLU A 45 2.15 -5.99 -5.89
CA GLU A 45 3.14 -5.93 -6.98
C GLU A 45 2.65 -6.76 -8.19
N LEU A 46 3.08 -6.39 -9.40
CA LEU A 46 2.79 -7.07 -10.67
C LEU A 46 4.08 -7.64 -11.30
#